data_AF-W6TZA5-F1
#
_entry.id   AF-W6TZA5-F1
#
_cell.length_a   1.000
_cell.length_b   1.000
_cell.length_c   1.000
_cell.angle_alpha   90.00
_cell.angle_beta   90.00
_cell.angle_gamma   90.00
#
_symmetry.space_group_name_H-M   'P 1'
#
loop_
_entity.id
_entity.type
_entity.pdbx_description
1 polymer ?
#
loop_
_entity_poly.entity_id
_entity_poly.type
_entity_poly.pdbx_seq_one_letter_code
_entity_poly.pdbx_strand_id
1 'polypeptide(L)'
;MSVQTGETIVLYAVLLLNIVAFTNDGWICGSLYSQTCLEASYVIVVVVGVLTTAIVLSLIVAILQTVVAFIDPDSSTSRRLQVSAKVLACLVAILDVFAIFYYYSHLTIRMWSHIIAALCAGMAMAITITKLSYGYIADQ
;
A
#
# COMPACT_ATOMS: atom_id res chain seq x y z
N MET A 1 -23.02 -3.82 5.55
CA MET A 1 -21.73 -3.20 5.91
C MET A 1 -21.65 -1.91 5.13
N SER A 2 -21.42 -0.75 5.75
CA SER A 2 -21.31 0.49 4.97
C SER A 2 -20.07 0.41 4.09
N VAL A 3 -20.13 0.99 2.88
CA VAL A 3 -19.03 0.98 1.90
C VAL A 3 -17.73 1.48 2.54
N GLN A 4 -17.83 2.47 3.42
CA GLN A 4 -16.75 3.08 4.16
C GLN A 4 -16.04 2.10 5.12
N THR A 5 -16.80 1.25 5.84
CA THR A 5 -16.22 0.19 6.67
C THR A 5 -15.46 -0.83 5.82
N GLY A 6 -15.99 -1.17 4.64
CA GLY A 6 -15.32 -2.05 3.68
C GLY A 6 -13.99 -1.48 3.19
N GLU A 7 -13.97 -0.22 2.78
CA GLU A 7 -12.75 0.46 2.35
C GLU A 7 -11.66 0.50 3.44
N THR A 8 -12.07 0.80 4.68
CA THR A 8 -11.15 0.84 5.82
C THR A 8 -10.52 -0.53 6.09
N ILE A 9 -11.32 -1.61 6.07
CA ILE A 9 -10.82 -2.98 6.24
C ILE A 9 -9.79 -3.33 5.15
N VAL A 10 -10.08 -2.96 3.90
CA VAL A 10 -9.19 -3.23 2.77
C VAL A 10 -7.87 -2.47 2.93
N LEU A 11 -7.89 -1.21 3.37
CA LEU A 11 -6.67 -0.43 3.63
C LEU A 11 -5.79 -1.05 4.73
N TYR A 12 -6.40 -1.53 5.82
CA TYR A 12 -5.67 -2.25 6.86
C TYR A 12 -5.07 -3.56 6.33
N ALA A 13 -5.78 -4.28 5.45
CA ALA A 13 -5.24 -5.48 4.81
C ALA A 13 -4.03 -5.15 3.92
N VAL A 14 -4.09 -4.07 3.13
CA VAL A 14 -2.95 -3.59 2.32
C VAL A 14 -1.75 -3.26 3.21
N LEU A 15 -1.97 -2.51 4.30
CA LEU A 15 -0.92 -2.18 5.27
C LEU A 15 -0.27 -3.44 5.85
N LEU A 16 -1.08 -4.42 6.29
CA LEU A 16 -0.56 -5.68 6.83
C LEU A 16 0.24 -6.46 5.81
N LEU A 17 -0.22 -6.53 4.55
CA LEU A 17 0.52 -7.20 3.48
C LEU A 17 1.86 -6.51 3.20
N ASN A 18 1.90 -5.18 3.20
CA ASN A 18 3.14 -4.43 3.03
C ASN A 18 4.12 -4.64 4.19
N ILE A 19 3.62 -4.70 5.44
CA ILE A 19 4.44 -5.05 6.61
C ILE A 19 4.99 -6.48 6.48
N VAL A 20 4.13 -7.45 6.15
CA VAL A 20 4.55 -8.85 5.97
C VAL A 20 5.60 -8.96 4.87
N ALA A 21 5.38 -8.32 3.72
CA ALA A 21 6.36 -8.29 2.63
C ALA A 21 7.70 -7.71 3.09
N PHE A 22 7.67 -6.65 3.91
CA PHE A 22 8.86 -6.00 4.43
C PHE A 22 9.65 -6.85 5.44
N THR A 23 8.96 -7.55 6.35
CA THR A 23 9.60 -8.35 7.42
C THR A 23 9.92 -9.78 7.03
N ASN A 24 9.36 -10.28 5.93
CA ASN A 24 9.52 -11.67 5.53
C ASN A 24 10.97 -11.96 5.08
N ASP A 25 11.48 -13.14 5.44
CA ASP A 25 12.86 -13.57 5.10
C ASP A 25 12.95 -14.24 3.71
N GLY A 26 12.00 -13.94 2.82
CA GLY A 26 11.91 -14.54 1.48
C GLY A 26 12.66 -13.78 0.39
N TRP A 27 13.43 -12.75 0.72
CA TRP A 27 14.20 -11.97 -0.24
C TRP A 27 15.54 -12.66 -0.56
N ILE A 28 16.22 -12.20 -1.60
CA ILE A 28 17.45 -12.84 -2.11
C ILE A 28 18.55 -13.03 -1.05
N CYS A 29 18.56 -12.14 -0.05
CA CYS A 29 19.50 -12.03 1.06
C CYS A 29 18.89 -12.53 2.39
N GLY A 30 17.74 -13.20 2.35
CA GLY A 30 16.89 -13.44 3.50
C GLY A 30 16.01 -12.22 3.78
N SER A 31 16.44 -11.37 4.71
CA SER A 31 15.65 -10.22 5.19
C SER A 31 16.10 -8.90 4.56
N LEU A 32 15.15 -8.10 4.07
CA LEU A 32 15.42 -6.80 3.43
C LEU A 32 16.13 -5.80 4.34
N TYR A 33 15.80 -5.81 5.63
CA TYR A 33 16.36 -4.89 6.63
C TYR A 33 17.68 -5.40 7.24
N SER A 34 18.13 -6.60 6.86
CA SER A 34 19.42 -7.11 7.33
C SER A 34 20.56 -6.27 6.76
N GLN A 35 21.56 -6.00 7.59
CA GLN A 35 22.73 -5.20 7.18
C GLN A 35 23.42 -5.80 5.95
N THR A 36 23.50 -7.13 5.89
CA THR A 36 24.06 -7.87 4.76
C THR A 36 23.30 -7.62 3.46
N CYS A 37 21.98 -7.43 3.52
CA CYS A 37 21.17 -7.15 2.33
C CYS A 37 21.29 -5.70 1.84
N LEU A 38 21.33 -4.76 2.79
CA LEU A 38 21.49 -3.34 2.49
C LEU A 38 22.86 -3.03 1.88
N GLU A 39 23.90 -3.74 2.32
CA GLU A 39 25.25 -3.62 1.78
C GLU A 39 25.44 -4.38 0.45
N ALA A 40 24.59 -5.37 0.16
CA ALA A 40 24.72 -6.20 -1.04
C ALA A 40 24.41 -5.45 -2.35
N SER A 41 23.45 -4.52 -2.34
CA SER A 41 23.10 -3.75 -3.55
C SER A 41 22.33 -2.48 -3.24
N TYR A 42 22.67 -1.40 -3.93
CA TYR A 42 21.92 -0.14 -3.92
C TYR A 42 20.44 -0.34 -4.31
N VAL A 43 20.14 -1.33 -5.13
CA VAL A 43 18.76 -1.65 -5.55
C VAL A 43 17.89 -2.03 -4.35
N ILE A 44 18.44 -2.80 -3.40
CA ILE A 44 17.75 -3.19 -2.17
C ILE A 44 17.44 -1.97 -1.33
N VAL A 45 18.40 -1.05 -1.17
CA VAL A 45 18.22 0.19 -0.39
C VAL A 45 17.05 1.01 -0.95
N VAL A 46 16.96 1.14 -2.27
CA VAL A 46 15.85 1.82 -2.93
C VAL A 46 14.53 1.11 -2.67
N VAL A 47 14.47 -0.22 -2.84
CA VAL A 47 13.26 -1.02 -2.61
C VAL A 47 12.79 -0.93 -1.15
N VAL A 48 13.71 -1.00 -0.19
CA VAL A 48 13.44 -0.80 1.24
C VAL A 48 12.88 0.58 1.50
N GLY A 49 13.48 1.62 0.93
CA GLY A 49 12.98 2.99 1.08
C GLY A 49 11.56 3.16 0.51
N VAL A 50 11.32 2.62 -0.68
CA VAL A 50 10.00 2.68 -1.33
C VAL A 50 8.95 1.91 -0.53
N LEU A 51 9.24 0.68 -0.10
CA LEU A 51 8.30 -0.11 0.72
C LEU A 51 8.03 0.55 2.08
N THR A 52 9.07 1.12 2.72
CA THR A 52 8.91 1.84 3.99
C THR A 52 8.00 3.06 3.82
N THR A 53 8.20 3.84 2.75
CA THR A 53 7.33 4.99 2.46
C THR A 53 5.91 4.56 2.13
N ALA A 54 5.73 3.45 1.40
CA ALA A 54 4.41 2.88 1.14
C ALA A 54 3.69 2.42 2.42
N ILE A 55 4.40 1.80 3.37
CA ILE A 55 3.86 1.41 4.69
C ILE A 55 3.41 2.66 5.48
N VAL A 56 4.26 3.68 5.56
CA VAL A 56 3.94 4.92 6.29
C VAL A 56 2.72 5.61 5.67
N LEU A 57 2.68 5.73 4.34
CA LEU A 57 1.55 6.33 3.65
C LEU A 57 0.28 5.49 3.85
N SER A 58 0.35 4.17 3.75
CA SER A 58 -0.78 3.27 4.00
C SER A 58 -1.35 3.45 5.41
N LEU A 59 -0.48 3.60 6.41
CA LEU A 59 -0.89 3.88 7.79
C LEU A 59 -1.61 5.23 7.91
N ILE A 60 -1.08 6.27 7.26
CA ILE A 60 -1.72 7.60 7.22
C ILE A 60 -3.11 7.50 6.59
N VAL A 61 -3.27 6.78 5.48
CA VAL A 61 -4.57 6.60 4.82
C VAL A 61 -5.54 5.84 5.71
N ALA A 62 -5.10 4.76 6.34
CA ALA A 62 -5.93 3.98 7.26
C ALA A 62 -6.43 4.86 8.42
N ILE A 63 -5.55 5.66 9.04
CA ILE A 63 -5.91 6.60 10.10
C ILE A 63 -6.90 7.65 9.57
N LEU A 64 -6.63 8.28 8.43
CA LEU A 64 -7.54 9.26 7.84
C LEU A 64 -8.93 8.68 7.60
N GLN A 65 -9.02 7.46 7.05
CA GLN A 65 -10.30 6.79 6.85
C GLN A 65 -11.03 6.49 8.16
N THR A 66 -10.32 6.04 9.21
CA THR A 66 -10.94 5.86 10.53
C THR A 66 -11.49 7.16 11.08
N VAL A 67 -10.73 8.26 10.97
CA VAL A 67 -11.17 9.60 11.43
C VAL A 67 -12.41 10.06 10.67
N VAL A 68 -12.44 9.89 9.34
CA VAL A 68 -13.62 10.24 8.53
C VAL A 68 -14.85 9.45 8.96
N ALA A 69 -14.71 8.19 9.38
CA ALA A 69 -15.83 7.38 9.86
C ALA A 69 -16.47 7.92 11.15
N PHE A 70 -15.77 8.76 11.91
CA PHE A 70 -16.27 9.39 13.14
C PHE A 70 -16.75 10.84 12.95
N ILE A 71 -16.56 11.44 11.77
CA ILE A 71 -16.97 12.81 11.46
C ILE A 71 -18.29 12.78 10.69
N ASP A 72 -19.09 13.84 10.84
CA ASP A 72 -20.34 14.04 10.09
C ASP A 72 -20.09 13.90 8.57
N PRO A 73 -20.71 12.91 7.90
CA PRO A 73 -20.46 12.59 6.50
C PRO A 73 -20.77 13.75 5.55
N ASP A 74 -21.73 14.62 5.90
CA ASP A 74 -22.16 15.73 5.07
C ASP A 74 -21.28 16.99 5.23
N SER A 75 -20.29 16.93 6.12
CA SER A 75 -19.35 18.03 6.31
C SER A 75 -18.39 18.18 5.12
N SER A 76 -18.13 19.43 4.71
CA SER A 76 -17.13 19.74 3.68
C SER A 76 -15.72 19.25 4.05
N THR A 77 -15.44 19.14 5.36
CA THR A 77 -14.23 18.55 5.93
C THR A 77 -14.14 17.05 5.63
N SER A 78 -15.20 16.28 5.87
CA SER A 78 -15.26 14.84 5.54
C SER A 78 -14.97 14.59 4.05
N ARG A 79 -15.61 15.37 3.16
CA ARG A 79 -15.40 15.25 1.71
C ARG A 79 -13.95 15.53 1.30
N ARG A 80 -13.31 16.55 1.87
CA ARG A 80 -11.89 16.86 1.60
C ARG A 80 -10.96 15.76 2.08
N LEU A 81 -11.16 15.25 3.30
CA LEU A 81 -10.35 14.14 3.82
C LEU A 81 -10.51 12.87 2.98
N GLN A 82 -11.71 12.55 2.51
CA GLN A 82 -11.93 11.41 1.61
C GLN A 82 -11.16 11.54 0.31
N VAL A 83 -11.15 12.73 -0.32
CA VAL A 83 -10.36 12.97 -1.54
C VAL A 83 -8.86 12.81 -1.25
N SER A 84 -8.36 13.38 -0.14
CA SER A 84 -6.96 13.22 0.25
C SER A 84 -6.59 11.76 0.49
N ALA A 85 -7.42 11.00 1.20
CA ALA A 85 -7.22 9.58 1.45
C ALA A 85 -7.15 8.78 0.13
N LYS A 86 -7.98 9.11 -0.87
CA LYS A 86 -7.96 8.49 -2.19
C LYS A 86 -6.66 8.75 -2.96
N VAL A 87 -6.22 10.01 -2.98
CA VAL A 87 -4.95 10.38 -3.63
C VAL A 87 -3.79 9.64 -3.00
N LEU A 88 -3.74 9.57 -1.67
CA LEU A 88 -2.72 8.85 -0.94
C LEU A 88 -2.78 7.33 -1.21
N ALA A 89 -3.97 6.72 -1.26
CA ALA A 89 -4.12 5.30 -1.60
C ALA A 89 -3.60 5.00 -3.02
N CYS A 90 -3.83 5.91 -3.96
CA CYS A 90 -3.30 5.81 -5.32
C CYS A 90 -1.77 5.91 -5.33
N LEU A 91 -1.19 6.83 -4.55
CA LEU A 91 0.27 6.94 -4.39
C LEU A 91 0.88 5.66 -3.81
N VAL A 92 0.25 5.07 -2.78
CA VAL A 92 0.69 3.77 -2.22
C VAL A 92 0.72 2.71 -3.32
N ALA A 93 -0.35 2.58 -4.10
CA ALA A 93 -0.40 1.60 -5.18
C ALA A 93 0.73 1.82 -6.21
N ILE A 94 1.01 3.06 -6.59
CA ILE A 94 2.10 3.40 -7.53
C ILE A 94 3.47 3.03 -6.94
N LEU A 95 3.69 3.30 -5.66
CA LEU A 95 4.95 2.95 -4.98
C LEU A 95 5.14 1.44 -4.89
N ASP A 96 4.09 0.68 -4.58
CA ASP A 96 4.13 -0.78 -4.55
C ASP A 96 4.45 -1.35 -5.94
N VAL A 97 3.82 -0.83 -7.01
CA VAL A 97 4.18 -1.17 -8.41
C VAL A 97 5.66 -0.89 -8.65
N PHE A 98 6.10 0.33 -8.33
CA PHE A 98 7.46 0.76 -8.59
C PHE A 98 8.49 -0.12 -7.88
N ALA A 99 8.27 -0.46 -6.60
CA ALA A 99 9.15 -1.33 -5.84
C ALA A 99 9.32 -2.70 -6.52
N ILE A 100 8.22 -3.33 -6.96
CA ILE A 100 8.26 -4.64 -7.63
C ILE A 100 9.02 -4.56 -8.94
N PHE A 101 8.66 -3.62 -9.81
CA PHE A 101 9.27 -3.49 -11.14
C PHE A 101 10.74 -3.10 -11.05
N TYR A 102 11.09 -2.21 -10.13
CA TYR A 102 12.47 -1.79 -9.90
C TYR A 102 13.33 -2.96 -9.41
N TYR A 103 12.82 -3.74 -8.45
CA TYR A 103 13.47 -4.97 -7.98
C TYR A 103 13.68 -5.98 -9.12
N TYR A 104 12.64 -6.26 -9.92
CA TYR A 104 12.70 -7.28 -10.97
C TYR A 104 13.61 -6.89 -12.14
N SER A 105 13.54 -5.62 -12.56
CA SER A 105 14.32 -5.11 -13.70
C SER A 105 15.83 -5.15 -13.45
N HIS A 106 16.26 -4.96 -12.20
CA HIS A 106 17.68 -4.85 -11.88
C HIS A 106 18.29 -6.13 -11.33
N LEU A 107 17.53 -6.93 -10.58
CA LEU A 107 18.10 -8.11 -9.90
C LEU A 107 17.93 -9.41 -10.69
N THR A 108 17.16 -9.44 -11.79
CA THR A 108 17.01 -10.58 -12.74
C THR A 108 16.93 -11.98 -12.13
N ILE A 109 16.49 -12.10 -10.88
CA ILE A 109 16.47 -13.37 -10.13
C ILE A 109 15.03 -13.73 -9.80
N ARG A 110 14.66 -14.92 -10.25
CA ARG A 110 13.34 -15.53 -10.14
C ARG A 110 13.13 -16.04 -8.71
N MET A 111 12.70 -15.17 -7.79
CA MET A 111 12.37 -15.58 -6.41
C MET A 111 10.93 -15.20 -6.00
N TRP A 112 10.32 -16.22 -5.39
CA TRP A 112 9.08 -16.37 -4.61
C TRP A 112 7.85 -15.49 -4.93
N SER A 113 6.93 -16.12 -5.65
CA SER A 113 5.59 -15.67 -6.03
C SER A 113 4.72 -15.15 -4.87
N HIS A 114 5.00 -15.48 -3.62
CA HIS A 114 4.16 -15.09 -2.48
C HIS A 114 4.32 -13.62 -2.07
N ILE A 115 5.53 -13.06 -2.17
CA ILE A 115 5.78 -11.64 -1.89
C ILE A 115 5.21 -10.78 -3.02
N ILE A 116 5.40 -11.21 -4.27
CA ILE A 116 4.79 -10.58 -5.44
C ILE A 116 3.27 -10.70 -5.37
N ALA A 117 2.72 -11.84 -4.92
CA ALA A 117 1.28 -11.99 -4.73
C ALA A 117 0.75 -11.08 -3.62
N ALA A 118 1.50 -10.87 -2.53
CA ALA A 118 1.12 -9.93 -1.48
C ALA A 118 1.08 -8.49 -1.97
N LEU A 119 2.09 -8.05 -2.72
CA LEU A 119 2.13 -6.71 -3.29
C LEU A 119 1.10 -6.54 -4.43
N CYS A 120 0.90 -7.56 -5.28
CA CYS A 120 -0.17 -7.58 -6.28
C CYS A 120 -1.57 -7.59 -5.66
N ALA A 121 -1.76 -8.28 -4.55
CA ALA A 121 -2.99 -8.22 -3.77
C ALA A 121 -3.18 -6.82 -3.17
N GLY A 122 -2.12 -6.19 -2.67
CA GLY A 122 -2.12 -4.80 -2.21
C GLY A 122 -2.58 -3.82 -3.31
N MET A 123 -2.01 -3.94 -4.50
CA MET A 123 -2.38 -3.16 -5.68
C MET A 123 -3.84 -3.39 -6.10
N ALA A 124 -4.28 -4.65 -6.22
CA ALA A 124 -5.65 -4.98 -6.60
C ALA A 124 -6.66 -4.44 -5.57
N MET A 125 -6.31 -4.47 -4.30
CA MET A 125 -7.12 -3.94 -3.20
C MET A 125 -7.20 -2.41 -3.24
N ALA A 126 -6.09 -1.69 -3.46
CA ALA A 126 -6.10 -0.24 -3.61
C ALA A 126 -6.92 0.23 -4.83
N ILE A 127 -6.87 -0.51 -5.94
CA ILE A 127 -7.70 -0.26 -7.14
C ILE A 127 -9.18 -0.50 -6.84
N THR A 128 -9.50 -1.56 -6.10
CA THR A 128 -10.87 -1.89 -5.69
C THR A 128 -11.47 -0.78 -4.82
N ILE A 129 -10.69 -0.24 -3.88
CA ILE A 129 -11.09 0.93 -3.09
C ILE A 129 -11.39 2.11 -4.01
N THR A 130 -10.49 2.42 -4.94
CA THR A 130 -10.67 3.56 -5.85
C THR A 130 -11.95 3.42 -6.68
N LYS A 131 -12.25 2.21 -7.21
CA LYS A 131 -13.45 1.96 -8.01
C LYS A 131 -14.75 2.02 -7.20
N LEU A 132 -14.80 1.39 -6.03
CA LEU A 132 -15.98 1.44 -5.15
C LEU A 132 -16.27 2.89 -4.72
N SER A 133 -15.23 3.65 -4.44
CA SER A 133 -15.35 5.01 -3.92
C SER A 133 -15.64 6.07 -4.99
N TYR A 134 -15.31 5.83 -6.27
CA TYR A 134 -15.71 6.71 -7.38
C TYR A 134 -17.13 6.39 -7.88
N GLY A 135 -17.55 5.12 -7.87
CA GLY A 135 -18.94 4.75 -8.19
C GLY A 135 -19.94 5.42 -7.26
N TYR A 136 -19.61 5.54 -5.96
CA TYR A 136 -20.44 6.25 -5.00
C TYR A 136 -20.54 7.77 -5.24
N ILE A 137 -19.46 8.42 -5.71
CA ILE A 137 -19.48 9.87 -6.03
C ILE A 137 -20.27 10.15 -7.32
N ALA A 138 -20.38 9.18 -8.22
CA ALA A 138 -21.12 9.34 -9.48
C ALA A 138 -22.65 9.13 -9.32
N ASP A 139 -23.09 8.47 -8.24
CA ASP A 139 -24.50 8.19 -7.93
C ASP A 139 -25.13 9.19 -6.92
N GLN A 140 -24.41 10.24 -6.51
CA GLN A 140 -24.91 11.40 -5.74
C GLN A 140 -24.93 12.67 -6.59
#